data_AF-A0A1Q3CTF0-F1
#
_entry.id   AF-A0A1Q3CTF0-F1
#
_cell.length_a   1.000
_cell.length_b   1.000
_cell.length_c   1.000
_cell.angle_alpha   90.00
_cell.angle_beta   90.00
_cell.angle_gamma   90.00
#
_symmetry.space_group_name_H-M   'P 1'
#
loop_
_entity.id
_entity.type
_entity.pdbx_description
1 polymer ?
#
loop_
_entity_poly.entity_id
_entity_poly.type
_entity_poly.pdbx_seq_one_letter_code
_entity_poly.pdbx_strand_id
1 'polypeptide(L)'
;PFFNGNNYSHWKTKMTIFIQAEYEMFSMKENENISSMFVRFTNIINSLQSLNKCYTNSEMVRKILRCLPKSWMPKVTAIEEKDLNTLPLEELLGSLMTHEMTIKNHE
;
A
#
# COMPACT_ATOMS: atom_id res chain seq x y z
N PRO A 1 30.94 -2.38 -0.05
CA PRO A 1 31.45 -1.09 -0.59
C PRO A 1 31.16 0.04 0.42
N PHE A 2 31.84 1.18 0.35
CA PHE A 2 31.59 2.33 1.22
C PHE A 2 30.62 3.32 0.55
N PHE A 3 29.93 4.14 1.35
CA PHE A 3 29.03 5.21 0.88
C PHE A 3 29.85 6.47 0.56
N ASN A 4 30.61 6.43 -0.54
CA ASN A 4 31.53 7.49 -0.96
C ASN A 4 31.29 7.99 -2.39
N GLY A 5 30.08 7.80 -2.93
CA GLY A 5 29.71 8.22 -4.28
C GLY A 5 30.13 7.26 -5.40
N ASN A 6 31.22 6.51 -5.25
CA ASN A 6 31.76 5.65 -6.33
C ASN A 6 30.96 4.37 -6.58
N ASN A 7 30.07 3.99 -5.65
CA ASN A 7 29.32 2.72 -5.69
C ASN A 7 27.81 2.95 -5.82
N TYR A 8 27.38 4.01 -6.53
CA TYR A 8 25.98 4.40 -6.61
C TYR A 8 25.06 3.24 -7.03
N SER A 9 25.41 2.48 -8.09
CA SER A 9 24.59 1.36 -8.57
C SER A 9 24.39 0.27 -7.50
N HIS A 10 25.45 -0.07 -6.77
CA HIS A 10 25.38 -1.04 -5.67
C HIS A 10 24.41 -0.57 -4.58
N TRP A 11 24.55 0.69 -4.15
CA TRP A 11 23.71 1.25 -3.09
C TRP A 11 22.27 1.49 -3.55
N LYS A 12 22.05 1.91 -4.80
CA LYS A 12 20.71 2.00 -5.41
C LYS A 12 20.02 0.64 -5.40
N THR A 13 20.74 -0.43 -5.77
CA THR A 13 20.21 -1.80 -5.76
C THR A 13 19.84 -2.24 -4.35
N LYS A 14 20.74 -2.04 -3.38
CA LYS A 14 20.47 -2.34 -1.97
C LYS A 14 19.26 -1.58 -1.43
N MET A 15 19.15 -0.29 -1.73
CA MET A 15 18.01 0.54 -1.34
C MET A 15 16.71 0.03 -1.96
N THR A 16 16.73 -0.31 -3.26
CA THR A 16 15.56 -0.86 -3.96
C THR A 16 15.09 -2.15 -3.32
N ILE A 17 16.01 -3.05 -2.97
CA ILE A 17 15.68 -4.32 -2.28
C ILE A 17 15.08 -4.05 -0.90
N PHE A 18 15.65 -3.11 -0.14
CA PHE A 18 15.16 -2.78 1.19
C PHE A 18 13.72 -2.23 1.15
N ILE A 19 13.47 -1.21 0.33
CA ILE A 19 12.14 -0.59 0.23
C ILE A 19 11.13 -1.56 -0.40
N GLN A 20 11.57 -2.41 -1.33
CA GLN A 20 10.70 -3.46 -1.86
C GLN A 20 10.30 -4.45 -0.76
N ALA A 21 11.22 -4.82 0.15
CA ALA A 21 10.86 -5.66 1.30
C ALA A 21 9.85 -4.95 2.22
N GLU A 22 9.98 -3.64 2.44
CA GLU A 22 8.97 -2.85 3.17
C GLU A 22 7.60 -2.87 2.48
N TYR A 23 7.56 -2.78 1.14
CA TYR A 23 6.34 -2.95 0.37
C TYR A 23 5.77 -4.36 0.54
N GLU A 24 6.57 -5.41 0.37
CA GLU A 24 6.09 -6.80 0.47
C GLU A 24 5.56 -7.13 1.86
N MET A 25 6.21 -6.65 2.91
CA MET A 25 5.81 -6.85 4.30
C MET A 25 4.78 -5.82 4.80
N PHE A 26 4.34 -4.90 3.94
CA PHE A 26 3.38 -3.86 4.33
C PHE A 26 2.09 -4.48 4.84
N SER A 27 1.61 -4.00 5.99
CA SER A 27 0.32 -4.32 6.57
C SER A 27 -0.21 -3.11 7.34
N MET A 28 -1.52 -3.08 7.54
CA MET A 28 -2.13 -2.13 8.48
C MET A 28 -1.63 -2.45 9.89
N LYS A 29 -1.23 -1.42 10.63
CA LYS A 29 -0.80 -1.56 12.03
C LYS A 29 -2.00 -1.58 12.96
N GLU A 30 -1.78 -2.11 14.17
CA GLU A 30 -2.76 -2.01 15.25
C GLU A 30 -3.04 -0.53 15.57
N ASN A 31 -4.32 -0.18 15.71
CA ASN A 31 -4.80 1.20 15.98
C ASN A 31 -4.47 2.24 14.90
N GLU A 32 -3.95 1.83 13.74
CA GLU A 32 -3.80 2.70 12.58
C GLU A 32 -5.17 2.89 11.91
N ASN A 33 -5.46 4.10 11.42
CA ASN A 33 -6.65 4.34 10.60
C ASN A 33 -6.31 4.22 9.10
N ILE A 34 -7.33 4.05 8.26
CA ILE A 34 -7.20 3.88 6.81
C ILE A 34 -6.41 5.03 6.16
N SER A 35 -6.64 6.27 6.58
CA SER A 35 -5.94 7.45 6.04
C SER A 35 -4.43 7.38 6.29
N SER A 36 -4.06 7.13 7.56
CA SER A 36 -2.67 6.99 7.98
C SER A 36 -1.98 5.84 7.26
N MET A 37 -2.65 4.68 7.15
CA MET A 37 -2.14 3.53 6.41
C MET A 37 -1.88 3.88 4.94
N PHE A 38 -2.82 4.58 4.28
CA PHE A 38 -2.69 4.98 2.88
C PHE A 38 -1.53 5.97 2.65
N VAL A 39 -1.30 6.90 3.58
CA VAL A 39 -0.12 7.79 3.55
C VAL A 39 1.18 6.99 3.63
N ARG A 40 1.28 5.99 4.51
CA ARG A 40 2.48 5.14 4.56
C ARG A 40 2.67 4.34 3.28
N PHE A 41 1.58 3.81 2.72
CA PHE A 41 1.60 3.06 1.48
C PHE A 41 2.10 3.91 0.30
N THR A 42 1.54 5.11 0.12
CA THR A 42 1.94 6.03 -0.95
C THR A 42 3.38 6.50 -0.82
N ASN A 43 3.89 6.72 0.41
CA ASN A 43 5.31 7.04 0.62
C ASN A 43 6.25 5.92 0.14
N ILE A 44 5.88 4.65 0.34
CA ILE A 44 6.65 3.50 -0.16
C ILE A 44 6.61 3.44 -1.68
N ILE A 45 5.42 3.61 -2.29
CA ILE A 45 5.26 3.63 -3.75
C ILE A 45 6.08 4.74 -4.39
N ASN A 46 6.01 5.96 -3.86
CA ASN A 46 6.77 7.11 -4.36
C ASN A 46 8.28 6.86 -4.27
N SER A 47 8.74 6.24 -3.17
CA SER A 47 10.14 5.88 -2.99
C SER A 47 10.60 4.83 -4.02
N LEU A 48 9.79 3.81 -4.28
CA LEU A 48 10.08 2.80 -5.31
C LEU A 48 10.05 3.40 -6.72
N GLN A 49 9.10 4.30 -7.01
CA GLN A 49 9.01 4.99 -8.28
C GLN A 49 10.25 5.85 -8.55
N SER A 50 10.78 6.53 -7.54
CA SER A 50 12.04 7.28 -7.63
C SER A 50 13.26 6.39 -7.96
N LEU A 51 13.17 5.10 -7.66
CA LEU A 51 14.17 4.07 -7.96
C LEU A 51 13.89 3.33 -9.28
N ASN A 52 12.95 3.83 -10.11
CA ASN A 52 12.49 3.23 -11.36
C ASN A 52 11.72 1.91 -11.20
N LYS A 53 11.11 1.67 -10.02
CA LYS A 53 10.24 0.53 -9.78
C LYS A 53 8.80 1.00 -9.60
N CYS A 54 7.99 0.81 -10.62
CA CYS A 54 6.60 1.24 -10.65
C CYS A 54 5.66 0.05 -10.44
N TYR A 55 4.50 0.32 -9.84
CA TYR A 55 3.40 -0.63 -9.72
C TYR A 55 2.19 -0.07 -10.48
N THR A 56 1.42 -0.95 -11.10
CA THR A 56 0.15 -0.59 -11.73
C THR A 56 -0.90 -0.29 -10.67
N ASN A 57 -1.96 0.45 -11.04
CA ASN A 57 -3.10 0.71 -10.14
C ASN A 57 -3.68 -0.61 -9.59
N SER A 58 -3.92 -1.58 -10.46
CA SER A 58 -4.42 -2.91 -10.10
C SER A 58 -3.54 -3.64 -9.06
N GLU A 59 -2.21 -3.55 -9.18
CA GLU A 59 -1.29 -4.10 -8.18
C GLU A 59 -1.38 -3.38 -6.84
N MET A 60 -1.48 -2.04 -6.87
CA MET A 60 -1.62 -1.23 -5.66
C MET A 60 -2.95 -1.50 -4.94
N VAL A 61 -4.07 -1.57 -5.66
CA VAL A 61 -5.39 -1.90 -5.13
C VAL A 61 -5.36 -3.27 -4.44
N ARG A 62 -4.89 -4.31 -5.13
CA ARG A 62 -4.78 -5.67 -4.55
C ARG A 62 -3.87 -5.69 -3.34
N LYS A 63 -2.78 -4.92 -3.36
CA LYS A 63 -1.87 -4.84 -2.21
C LYS A 63 -2.58 -4.25 -1.00
N ILE A 64 -3.23 -3.10 -1.14
CA ILE A 64 -3.98 -2.43 -0.06
C ILE A 64 -5.01 -3.40 0.54
N LEU A 65 -5.81 -4.06 -0.30
CA LEU A 65 -6.85 -5.00 0.16
C LEU A 65 -6.27 -6.16 0.99
N ARG A 66 -5.12 -6.71 0.58
CA ARG A 66 -4.42 -7.78 1.31
C ARG A 66 -3.80 -7.33 2.63
N CYS A 67 -3.56 -6.03 2.79
CA CYS A 67 -2.95 -5.45 3.98
C CYS A 67 -3.96 -5.13 5.09
N LEU A 68 -5.26 -5.23 4.80
CA LEU A 68 -6.34 -4.97 5.75
C LEU A 68 -6.51 -6.13 6.75
N PRO A 69 -6.95 -5.85 7.99
CA PRO A 69 -7.27 -6.87 8.98
C PRO A 69 -8.38 -7.83 8.52
N LYS A 70 -8.42 -9.04 9.08
CA LYS A 70 -9.42 -10.06 8.73
C LYS A 70 -10.87 -9.63 8.97
N SER A 71 -11.13 -8.68 9.86
CA SER A 71 -12.46 -8.11 10.07
C SER A 71 -13.02 -7.41 8.82
N TRP A 72 -12.17 -7.00 7.88
CA TRP A 72 -12.55 -6.34 6.64
C TRP A 72 -12.91 -7.30 5.50
N MET A 73 -12.79 -8.62 5.71
CA MET A 73 -12.98 -9.63 4.65
C MET A 73 -14.29 -9.47 3.87
N PRO A 74 -15.47 -9.22 4.49
CA PRO A 74 -16.71 -9.02 3.73
C PRO A 74 -16.63 -7.83 2.75
N LYS A 75 -15.99 -6.73 3.18
CA LYS A 75 -15.79 -5.53 2.36
C LYS A 75 -14.76 -5.78 1.25
N VAL A 76 -13.68 -6.51 1.56
CA VAL A 76 -12.66 -6.90 0.58
C VAL A 76 -13.27 -7.74 -0.54
N THR A 77 -14.03 -8.79 -0.20
CA THR A 77 -14.69 -9.65 -1.19
C THR A 77 -15.62 -8.85 -2.11
N ALA A 78 -16.44 -7.95 -1.56
CA ALA A 78 -17.34 -7.10 -2.36
C ALA A 78 -16.61 -6.12 -3.30
N ILE A 79 -15.36 -5.75 -3.01
CA ILE A 79 -14.52 -4.92 -3.88
C ILE A 79 -13.85 -5.78 -4.94
N GLU A 80 -13.35 -6.96 -4.58
CA GLU A 80 -12.67 -7.90 -5.49
C GLU A 80 -13.60 -8.45 -6.59
N GLU A 81 -14.92 -8.49 -6.35
CA GLU A 81 -15.92 -8.84 -7.37
C GLU A 81 -16.07 -7.79 -8.50
N LYS A 82 -15.53 -6.58 -8.31
CA LYS A 82 -15.54 -5.50 -9.31
C LYS A 82 -14.28 -5.55 -10.19
N ASP A 83 -14.28 -4.84 -11.32
CA ASP A 83 -13.08 -4.70 -12.14
C ASP A 83 -12.04 -3.77 -11.49
N LEU A 84 -11.11 -4.38 -10.76
CA LEU A 84 -10.01 -3.71 -10.07
C LEU A 84 -9.07 -2.94 -11.01
N ASN A 85 -9.07 -3.22 -12.32
CA ASN A 85 -8.22 -2.50 -13.26
C ASN A 85 -8.74 -1.09 -13.56
N THR A 86 -10.05 -0.88 -13.37
CA THR A 86 -10.72 0.41 -13.59
C THR A 86 -10.93 1.20 -12.30
N LEU A 87 -10.75 0.57 -11.13
CA LEU A 87 -11.00 1.19 -9.84
C LEU A 87 -9.92 2.24 -9.51
N PRO A 88 -10.26 3.53 -9.38
CA PRO A 88 -9.32 4.55 -8.92
C PRO A 88 -8.94 4.34 -7.46
N LEU A 89 -7.69 4.66 -7.09
CA LEU A 89 -7.23 4.53 -5.70
C LEU A 89 -7.99 5.45 -4.75
N GLU A 90 -8.42 6.62 -5.24
CA GLU A 90 -9.20 7.60 -4.49
C GLU A 90 -10.60 7.05 -4.16
N GLU A 91 -11.23 6.35 -5.11
CA GLU A 91 -12.53 5.70 -4.90
C GLU A 91 -12.39 4.56 -3.89
N LEU A 92 -11.34 3.74 -4.02
CA LEU A 92 -11.01 2.71 -3.04
C LEU A 92 -10.85 3.31 -1.64
N LEU A 93 -10.06 4.38 -1.52
CA LEU A 93 -9.79 5.06 -0.25
C LEU A 93 -11.09 5.59 0.38
N GLY A 94 -11.93 6.26 -0.39
CA GLY A 94 -13.22 6.75 0.07
C GLY A 94 -14.12 5.62 0.58
N SER A 95 -14.23 4.54 -0.20
CA SER A 95 -15.01 3.34 0.17
C SER A 95 -14.54 2.68 1.47
N LEU A 96 -13.21 2.62 1.68
CA LEU A 96 -12.62 2.08 2.91
C LEU A 96 -12.83 3.01 4.11
N MET A 97 -12.66 4.32 3.94
CA MET A 97 -12.88 5.31 5.00
C MET A 97 -14.34 5.34 5.47
N THR A 98 -15.31 5.31 4.54
CA THR A 98 -16.73 5.23 4.89
C THR A 98 -17.01 3.96 5.71
N HIS A 99 -16.42 2.83 5.31
CA HIS A 99 -16.59 1.59 6.07
C HIS A 99 -15.96 1.66 7.47
N GLU A 100 -14.78 2.27 7.60
CA GLU A 100 -14.15 2.49 8.91
C GLU A 100 -15.06 3.26 9.86
N MET A 101 -15.73 4.32 9.39
CA MET A 101 -16.69 5.08 10.18
C MET A 101 -17.89 4.24 10.59
N THR A 102 -18.40 3.38 9.69
CA THR A 102 -19.50 2.48 10.04
C THR A 102 -19.11 1.48 11.12
N ILE A 103 -17.91 0.89 11.05
CA ILE A 103 -17.44 -0.05 12.07
C ILE A 103 -17.34 0.65 13.44
N LYS A 104 -16.69 1.82 13.50
CA LYS A 104 -16.53 2.60 14.73
C LYS A 104 -17.85 3.05 15.36
N ASN A 105 -18.90 3.24 14.55
CA ASN A 105 -20.23 3.61 15.06
C ASN A 105 -21.03 2.42 15.62
N HIS A 106 -20.60 1.18 15.36
CA HIS A 106 -21.25 -0.05 15.85
C HIS A 106 -20.44 -0.73 16.96
N GLU A 107 -19.35 -0.11 17.42
CA GLU A 107 -18.62 -0.44 18.66
C GLU A 107 -19.12 0.46 19.81
#